data_AF-A0A6N9DJA8-F1
#
_entry.id   AF-A0A6N9DJA8-F1
#
_cell.length_a   1.000
_cell.length_b   1.000
_cell.length_c   1.000
_cell.angle_alpha   90.00
_cell.angle_beta   90.00
_cell.angle_gamma   90.00
#
_symmetry.space_group_name_H-M   'P 1'
#
loop_
_entity.id
_entity.type
_entity.pdbx_description
1 polymer ?
#
loop_
_entity_poly.entity_id
_entity_poly.type
_entity_poly.pdbx_seq_one_letter_code
_entity_poly.pdbx_strand_id
1 'polypeptide(L)' 'MARKTPFVYTWEAYRPSGLEWFILFWSLAWVTFLMLLFSRFFPLVPLFEQKESQTFGDSIKIGRVRVPAIVREAD' A
#
# COMPACT_ATOMS: atom_id res chain seq x y z
N MET A 1 -1.22 -34.41 -45.46
CA MET A 1 -2.69 -34.34 -45.62
C MET A 1 -3.31 -34.12 -44.25
N ALA A 2 -3.87 -32.95 -43.97
CA ALA A 2 -4.56 -32.67 -42.70
C ALA A 2 -5.99 -33.22 -42.77
N ARG A 3 -6.31 -34.19 -41.90
CA ARG A 3 -7.63 -34.80 -41.80
C ARG A 3 -8.60 -33.78 -41.18
N LYS A 4 -9.69 -33.46 -41.87
CA LYS A 4 -10.76 -32.62 -41.30
C LYS A 4 -11.39 -33.38 -40.14
N THR A 5 -11.10 -32.96 -38.91
CA THR A 5 -11.76 -33.45 -37.71
C THR A 5 -13.03 -32.66 -37.47
N PRO A 6 -14.14 -33.31 -37.03
CA PRO A 6 -15.34 -32.59 -36.66
C PRO A 6 -15.05 -31.71 -35.44
N PHE A 7 -15.43 -30.44 -35.51
CA PHE A 7 -15.35 -29.52 -34.39
C PHE A 7 -16.41 -29.92 -33.37
N VAL A 8 -16.01 -30.66 -32.33
CA VAL A 8 -16.89 -31.03 -31.22
C VAL A 8 -16.84 -29.90 -30.19
N TYR A 9 -17.97 -29.27 -29.94
CA TYR A 9 -18.10 -28.25 -28.91
C TYR A 9 -18.08 -28.93 -27.53
N THR A 10 -17.00 -28.75 -26.77
CA THR A 10 -16.81 -29.37 -25.45
C THR A 10 -16.85 -28.31 -24.35
N TRP A 11 -17.76 -28.51 -23.39
CA TRP A 11 -17.82 -27.72 -22.16
C TRP A 11 -16.83 -28.29 -21.15
N GLU A 12 -15.55 -27.98 -21.31
CA GLU A 12 -14.51 -28.50 -20.42
C GLU A 12 -14.43 -27.71 -19.12
N ALA A 13 -14.26 -28.42 -18.01
CA ALA A 13 -14.07 -27.82 -16.69
C ALA A 13 -12.61 -27.45 -16.48
N TYR A 14 -12.34 -26.17 -16.19
CA TYR A 14 -11.00 -25.72 -15.85
C TYR A 14 -10.57 -26.28 -14.48
N ARG A 15 -9.40 -26.92 -14.45
CA ARG A 15 -8.75 -27.37 -13.22
C ARG A 15 -7.42 -26.65 -13.08
N PRO A 16 -7.24 -25.79 -12.07
CA PRO A 16 -5.98 -25.10 -11.89
C PRO A 16 -4.85 -26.08 -11.59
N SER A 17 -3.78 -25.89 -12.32
CA SER A 17 -2.50 -26.57 -12.17
C SER A 17 -1.73 -26.04 -10.96
N GLY A 18 -0.80 -26.84 -10.42
CA GLY A 18 0.04 -26.41 -9.29
C GLY A 18 0.87 -25.16 -9.59
N LEU A 19 1.25 -24.95 -10.86
CA LEU A 19 1.98 -23.75 -11.30
C LEU A 19 1.14 -22.49 -11.13
N GLU A 20 -0.16 -22.54 -11.46
CA GLU A 20 -1.05 -21.39 -11.34
C GLU A 20 -1.25 -20.99 -9.88
N TRP A 21 -1.37 -21.97 -8.98
CA TRP A 21 -1.36 -21.72 -7.53
C TRP A 21 -0.05 -21.08 -7.06
N PHE A 22 1.08 -21.58 -7.54
CA PHE A 22 2.39 -21.02 -7.20
C PHE A 22 2.51 -19.57 -7.63
N ILE A 23 2.12 -19.24 -8.87
CA ILE A 23 2.15 -17.86 -9.39
C ILE A 23 1.23 -16.96 -8.57
N LEU A 24 0.04 -17.43 -8.18
CA LEU A 24 -0.88 -16.68 -7.34
C LEU A 24 -0.26 -16.33 -5.98
N PHE A 25 0.27 -17.31 -5.25
CA PHE A 25 0.91 -17.05 -3.94
C PHE A 25 2.18 -16.23 -4.08
N TRP A 26 2.96 -16.46 -5.14
CA TRP A 26 4.17 -15.70 -5.43
C TRP A 26 3.87 -14.22 -5.66
N SER A 27 2.79 -13.89 -6.37
CA SER A 27 2.39 -12.50 -6.62
C SER A 27 2.10 -11.74 -5.32
N LEU A 28 1.41 -12.37 -4.37
CA LEU A 28 1.11 -11.78 -3.06
C LEU A 28 2.38 -11.65 -2.20
N ALA A 29 3.21 -12.70 -2.19
CA ALA A 29 4.49 -12.68 -1.49
C ALA A 29 5.42 -11.59 -2.04
N TRP A 30 5.43 -11.38 -3.36
CA TRP A 30 6.27 -10.38 -3.99
C TRP A 30 5.87 -8.95 -3.63
N VAL A 31 4.57 -8.64 -3.68
CA VAL A 31 4.06 -7.31 -3.29
C VAL A 31 4.32 -7.03 -1.81
N THR A 32 4.03 -7.99 -0.94
CA THR A 32 4.25 -7.83 0.51
C THR A 32 5.74 -7.69 0.85
N PHE A 33 6.61 -8.47 0.20
CA PHE A 33 8.05 -8.35 0.34
C PHE A 33 8.56 -6.97 -0.06
N LEU A 34 8.10 -6.44 -1.21
CA LEU A 34 8.48 -5.09 -1.66
C LEU A 34 7.97 -3.99 -0.72
N MET A 35 6.76 -4.12 -0.18
CA MET A 35 6.24 -3.18 0.83
C MET A 35 7.07 -3.20 2.11
N LEU A 36 7.48 -4.38 2.59
CA LEU A 36 8.35 -4.52 3.76
C LEU A 36 9.74 -3.94 3.49
N LEU A 37 10.31 -4.20 2.32
CA LEU A 37 11.59 -3.65 1.89
C LEU A 37 11.52 -2.11 1.88
N PHE A 38 10.48 -1.55 1.25
CA PHE A 38 10.23 -0.11 1.22
C PHE A 38 10.12 0.47 2.64
N SER A 39 9.36 -0.17 3.52
CA SER A 39 9.17 0.29 4.91
C SER A 39 10.45 0.34 5.74
N ARG A 40 11.45 -0.48 5.38
CA ARG A 40 12.74 -0.52 6.09
C ARG A 40 13.72 0.52 5.56
N PHE A 41 13.69 0.81 4.26
CA PHE A 41 14.62 1.77 3.67
C PHE A 41 14.09 3.21 3.66
N PHE A 42 12.79 3.40 3.49
CA PHE A 42 12.14 4.71 3.45
C PHE A 42 11.27 4.89 4.69
N PRO A 43 11.30 6.06 5.35
CA PRO A 43 10.38 6.33 6.44
C PRO A 43 8.94 6.30 5.90
N LEU A 44 8.09 5.47 6.51
CA LEU A 44 6.67 5.34 6.15
C LEU A 44 5.91 6.67 6.25
N VAL A 45 6.32 7.50 7.21
CA VAL A 45 5.75 8.84 7.40
C VAL A 45 6.73 9.85 6.82
N PRO A 46 6.28 10.74 5.91
CA PRO A 46 7.12 11.79 5.39
C PRO A 46 7.52 12.74 6.54
N LEU A 47 8.80 12.73 6.89
CA LEU A 47 9.35 13.57 7.96
C LEU A 47 9.24 15.07 7.64
N PHE A 48 9.15 15.44 6.38
CA PHE A 48 9.05 16.83 5.95
C PHE A 48 7.72 17.45 6.39
N GLU A 49 6.59 16.81 6.06
CA GLU A 49 5.26 17.30 6.43
C GLU A 49 5.05 17.28 7.95
N GLN A 50 5.58 16.27 8.64
CA GLN A 50 5.53 16.24 10.10
C GLN A 50 6.31 17.42 10.71
N LYS A 51 7.50 17.73 10.23
CA LYS A 51 8.30 18.84 10.77
C LYS A 51 7.64 20.20 10.55
N GLU A 52 7.03 20.39 9.40
CA GLU A 52 6.25 21.59 9.10
C GLU A 52 5.08 21.71 10.09
N SER A 53 4.29 20.65 10.27
CA SER A 53 3.17 20.65 11.22
C SER A 53 3.61 20.84 12.69
N GLN A 54 4.75 20.29 13.11
CA GLN A 54 5.29 20.48 14.46
C GLN A 54 5.78 21.91 14.71
N THR A 55 6.27 22.60 13.66
CA THR A 55 6.71 24.00 13.77
C THR A 55 5.53 24.95 14.04
N PHE A 56 4.33 24.60 13.57
CA PHE A 56 3.11 25.38 13.81
C PHE A 56 2.37 25.04 15.12
N GLY A 57 2.77 23.98 15.83
CA GLY A 57 2.15 23.56 17.09
C GLY A 57 2.78 24.27 18.28
N ASP A 58 2.20 25.39 18.72
CA ASP A 58 2.62 26.07 19.94
C ASP A 58 1.60 25.87 21.08
N SER A 59 2.09 25.82 22.31
CA SER A 59 1.25 25.63 23.49
C SER A 59 0.90 26.97 24.12
N ILE A 60 -0.22 27.54 23.71
CA ILE A 60 -0.69 28.83 24.22
C ILE A 60 -1.36 28.62 25.58
N LYS A 61 -1.07 29.49 26.55
CA LYS A 61 -1.71 29.46 27.87
C LYS A 61 -2.97 30.32 27.83
N ILE A 62 -4.14 29.69 27.89
CA ILE A 62 -5.43 30.36 27.99
C ILE A 62 -5.87 30.30 29.46
N GLY A 63 -5.75 31.42 30.17
CA GLY A 63 -6.04 31.48 31.60
C GLY A 63 -5.15 30.56 32.43
N ARG A 64 -5.75 29.53 33.07
CA ARG A 64 -5.03 28.56 33.94
C ARG A 64 -4.64 27.26 33.22
N VAL A 65 -5.10 27.03 32.00
CA VAL A 65 -4.91 25.76 31.28
C VAL A 65 -4.00 25.97 30.07
N ARG A 66 -3.09 25.02 29.84
CA ARG A 66 -2.25 24.96 28.64
C ARG A 66 -3.02 24.18 27.58
N VAL A 67 -3.31 24.82 26.45
CA VAL A 67 -4.05 24.20 25.33
C VAL A 67 -3.11 24.14 24.14
N PRO A 68 -3.00 22.99 23.44
CA PRO A 68 -2.25 22.92 22.19
C PRO A 68 -3.02 23.70 21.13
N ALA A 69 -2.38 24.70 20.52
CA ALA A 69 -2.99 25.48 19.45
C ALA A 69 -2.05 25.56 18.24
N ILE A 70 -2.64 25.78 17.07
CA ILE A 70 -1.89 25.92 15.82
C ILE A 70 -1.85 27.42 15.52
N VAL A 71 -0.68 28.04 15.66
CA VAL A 71 -0.49 29.49 15.41
C VAL A 71 -0.04 29.64 13.96
N ARG A 72 -0.92 30.13 13.10
CA ARG A 72 -0.70 30.17 11.65
C ARG A 72 -0.09 31.49 11.17
N GLU A 73 -0.34 32.59 11.87
CA GLU A 73 0.17 33.94 11.60
C GLU A 73 0.36 34.66 12.95
N ALA A 74 1.51 35.31 13.15
CA ALA A 74 1.73 36.28 14.21
C ALA A 74 1.66 37.68 13.57
N ASP A 75 0.66 38.47 13.98
CA ASP A 75 0.57 39.91 13.70
C ASP A 75 1.73 40.66 14.38
#